data_AF-A0A8G2C7A0-F1
#
_entry.id   AF-A0A8G2C7A0-F1
#
_cell.length_a   1.000
_cell.length_b   1.000
_cell.length_c   1.000
_cell.angle_alpha   90.00
_cell.angle_beta   90.00
_cell.angle_gamma   90.00
#
_symmetry.space_group_name_H-M   'P 1'
#
loop_
_entity.id
_entity.type
_entity.pdbx_description
1 polymer ?
#
loop_
_entity_poly.entity_id
_entity_poly.type
_entity_poly.pdbx_seq_one_letter_code
_entity_poly.pdbx_strand_id
1 'polypeptide(L)' 'MSETARRTGNVGCCISVPKGPISGALHTNLIEMAVHMQSLPPKSFEVANIAYKNALAEVERVAELEQQFNGELPQTA' A
#
# COMPACT_ATOMS: atom_id res chain seq x y z
N MET A 1 0.72 20.27 -43.11
CA MET A 1 -0.28 21.07 -42.35
C MET A 1 -1.63 20.69 -42.94
N SER A 2 -2.66 20.17 -42.26
CA SER A 2 -2.83 19.64 -40.89
C SER A 2 -4.01 18.63 -40.94
N GLU A 3 -4.41 17.87 -39.92
CA GLU A 3 -4.04 17.79 -38.50
C GLU A 3 -4.01 16.31 -38.03
N THR A 4 -3.60 16.04 -36.79
CA THR A 4 -3.51 14.70 -36.19
C THR A 4 -4.81 14.15 -35.61
N ALA A 5 -4.93 12.83 -35.71
CA ALA A 5 -5.95 11.96 -35.14
C ALA A 5 -6.51 12.34 -33.76
N ARG A 6 -7.85 12.26 -33.61
CA ARG A 6 -8.53 12.09 -32.32
C ARG A 6 -9.79 11.22 -32.42
N ARG A 7 -9.65 9.93 -32.12
CA ARG A 7 -10.56 9.12 -31.26
C ARG A 7 -10.10 7.67 -31.15
N THR A 8 -8.99 7.45 -30.47
CA THR A 8 -8.73 6.15 -29.82
C THR A 8 -9.31 6.24 -28.42
N GLY A 9 -10.44 5.60 -28.17
CA GLY A 9 -10.98 5.49 -26.82
C GLY A 9 -10.09 4.56 -26.02
N ASN A 10 -9.28 5.12 -25.11
CA ASN A 10 -8.43 4.30 -24.25
C ASN A 10 -9.16 3.96 -22.95
N VAL A 11 -9.22 2.67 -22.65
CA VAL A 11 -9.71 2.13 -21.38
C VAL A 11 -8.84 2.61 -20.21
N GLY A 12 -9.49 2.99 -19.11
CA GLY A 12 -8.82 3.42 -17.89
C GLY A 12 -9.77 3.33 -16.72
N CYS A 13 -9.88 2.15 -16.11
CA CYS A 13 -10.54 2.01 -14.82
C CYS A 13 -9.73 2.83 -13.80
N CYS A 14 -10.34 3.88 -13.26
CA CYS A 14 -9.69 4.82 -12.34
C CYS A 14 -9.52 4.20 -10.94
N ILE A 15 -8.70 3.14 -10.83
CA ILE A 15 -8.07 2.78 -9.56
C ILE A 15 -7.02 3.86 -9.31
N SER A 16 -7.44 4.94 -8.66
CA SER A 16 -6.55 6.02 -8.26
C SER A 16 -5.47 5.44 -7.34
N VAL A 17 -4.21 5.48 -7.79
CA VAL A 17 -3.05 5.14 -6.97
C VAL A 17 -3.15 5.92 -5.65
N PRO A 18 -2.99 5.27 -4.48
CA PRO A 18 -3.05 5.94 -3.19
C PRO A 18 -2.13 7.16 -3.17
N LYS A 19 -2.66 8.32 -2.76
CA LYS A 19 -1.86 9.56 -2.64
C LYS A 19 -1.07 9.53 -1.32
N GLY A 20 0.11 8.92 -1.36
CA GLY A 20 1.03 8.83 -0.23
C GLY A 20 1.74 7.48 -0.15
N PRO A 21 2.59 7.26 0.85
CA PRO A 21 3.27 5.98 1.06
C PRO A 21 2.27 4.84 1.31
N ILE A 22 2.47 3.73 0.59
CA ILE A 22 1.76 2.46 0.74
C ILE A 22 1.93 1.95 2.18
N SER A 23 3.13 2.05 2.75
CA SER A 23 3.41 1.71 4.16
C SER A 23 2.48 2.42 5.14
N GLY A 24 2.17 3.70 4.92
CA GLY A 24 1.24 4.47 5.77
C GLY A 24 -0.22 4.01 5.67
N ALA A 25 -0.67 3.65 4.46
CA ALA A 25 -2.01 3.10 4.24
C ALA A 25 -2.15 1.70 4.89
N LEU A 26 -1.14 0.84 4.73
CA LEU A 26 -1.09 -0.48 5.37
C LEU A 26 -1.08 -0.34 6.90
N HIS A 27 -0.22 0.52 7.46
CA HIS A 27 -0.14 0.74 8.91
C HIS A 27 -1.48 1.20 9.52
N THR A 28 -2.23 2.04 8.80
CA THR A 28 -3.58 2.47 9.22
C THR A 28 -4.54 1.28 9.32
N ASN A 29 -4.55 0.40 8.31
CA ASN A 29 -5.38 -0.80 8.32
C ASN A 29 -4.97 -1.80 9.42
N LEU A 30 -3.68 -1.89 9.75
CA LEU A 30 -3.20 -2.68 10.89
C LEU A 30 -3.78 -2.16 12.22
N ILE A 31 -3.78 -0.83 12.44
CA ILE A 31 -4.38 -0.25 13.66
C ILE A 31 -5.85 -0.64 13.81
N GLU A 32 -6.64 -0.57 12.72
CA GLU A 32 -8.05 -0.99 12.72
C GLU A 32 -8.22 -2.47 13.06
N MET A 33 -7.41 -3.36 12.45
CA MET A 33 -7.41 -4.78 12.78
C MET A 33 -7.02 -5.06 14.23
N ALA A 34 -6.05 -4.32 14.79
CA ALA A 34 -5.63 -4.47 16.18
C ALA A 34 -6.75 -4.13 17.19
N VAL A 35 -7.63 -3.18 16.86
CA VAL A 35 -8.83 -2.87 17.65
C VAL A 35 -9.81 -4.04 17.59
N HIS A 36 -10.11 -4.56 16.40
CA HIS A 36 -11.01 -5.72 16.25
C HIS A 36 -10.48 -6.97 16.96
N MET A 37 -9.17 -7.21 16.91
CA MET A 37 -8.52 -8.37 17.54
C MET A 37 -8.72 -8.45 19.06
N GLN A 38 -8.87 -7.31 19.76
CA GLN A 38 -9.12 -7.29 21.21
C GLN A 38 -10.45 -7.95 21.60
N SER A 39 -11.39 -8.08 20.66
CA SER A 39 -12.69 -8.74 20.87
C SER A 39 -12.67 -10.26 20.61
N LEU A 40 -11.56 -10.82 20.12
CA LEU A 40 -11.49 -12.22 19.70
C LEU A 40 -11.36 -13.19 20.87
N PRO A 41 -12.00 -14.39 20.80
CA PRO A 41 -11.73 -15.48 21.73
C PRO A 41 -10.24 -15.90 21.69
N PRO A 42 -9.64 -16.39 22.80
CA PRO A 42 -8.18 -16.59 22.91
C PRO A 42 -7.52 -17.39 21.78
N LYS A 43 -8.17 -18.48 21.31
CA LYS A 43 -7.64 -19.29 20.19
C LYS A 43 -7.64 -18.53 18.85
N SER A 44 -8.65 -17.71 18.60
CA SER A 44 -8.74 -16.87 17.39
C SER A 44 -7.80 -15.67 17.50
N PHE A 45 -7.64 -15.11 18.69
CA PHE A 45 -6.66 -14.05 18.96
C PHE A 45 -5.23 -14.51 18.69
N GLU A 46 -4.84 -15.72 19.12
CA GLU A 46 -3.48 -16.23 18.90
C GLU A 46 -3.12 -16.34 17.41
N VAL A 47 -4.02 -16.91 16.60
CA VAL A 47 -3.85 -17.00 15.13
C VAL A 47 -3.81 -15.61 14.50
N ALA A 48 -4.73 -14.71 14.89
CA ALA A 48 -4.75 -13.34 14.38
C ALA A 48 -3.48 -12.55 14.77
N ASN A 49 -2.94 -12.76 15.97
CA ASN A 49 -1.73 -12.12 16.49
C ASN A 49 -0.47 -12.56 15.72
N ILE A 50 -0.39 -13.82 15.29
CA ILE A 50 0.69 -14.29 14.40
C ILE A 50 0.60 -13.60 13.04
N ALA A 51 -0.58 -13.56 12.42
CA ALA A 51 -0.79 -12.87 11.15
C ALA A 51 -0.50 -11.37 11.24
N TYR A 52 -0.94 -10.72 12.33
CA TYR A 52 -0.72 -9.30 12.61
C TYR A 52 0.77 -8.94 12.73
N LYS A 53 1.55 -9.74 13.46
CA LYS A 53 3.00 -9.54 13.58
C LYS A 53 3.73 -9.68 12.24
N ASN A 54 3.34 -10.66 11.42
CA ASN A 54 3.90 -10.83 10.08
C ASN A 54 3.55 -9.62 9.18
N ALA A 55 2.34 -9.09 9.31
CA ALA A 55 1.90 -7.92 8.56
C ALA A 55 2.63 -6.63 8.99
N LEU A 56 2.95 -6.47 10.29
CA LEU A 56 3.80 -5.36 10.76
C LEU A 56 5.20 -5.40 10.13
N ALA A 57 5.86 -6.58 10.13
CA ALA A 57 7.17 -6.74 9.51
C ALA A 57 7.14 -6.46 7.99
N GLU A 58 6.05 -6.81 7.31
CA GLU A 58 5.85 -6.49 5.89
C GLU A 58 5.65 -4.98 5.66
N VAL A 59 5.00 -4.26 6.58
CA VAL A 59 4.89 -2.79 6.51
C VAL A 59 6.25 -2.11 6.65
N GLU A 60 7.10 -2.58 7.56
CA GLU A 60 8.48 -2.10 7.71
C GLU A 60 9.28 -2.36 6.42
N ARG A 61 9.21 -3.58 5.87
CA ARG A 61 9.86 -3.95 4.60
C ARG A 61 9.37 -3.11 3.41
N VAL A 62 8.08 -2.78 3.35
CA VAL A 62 7.53 -1.88 2.32
C VAL A 62 8.04 -0.46 2.52
N ALA A 63 8.11 0.05 3.76
CA ALA A 63 8.65 1.38 4.05
C ALA A 63 10.13 1.52 3.64
N GLU A 64 10.94 0.48 3.86
CA GLU A 64 12.34 0.43 3.39
C GLU A 64 12.44 0.48 1.86
N LEU A 65 11.61 -0.29 1.14
CA LEU A 65 11.56 -0.22 -0.32
C LEU A 65 11.10 1.16 -0.82
N GLU A 66 10.08 1.76 -0.21
CA GLU A 66 9.62 3.10 -0.56
C GLU A 66 10.69 4.17 -0.36
N GLN A 67 11.57 4.02 0.65
CA GLN A 67 12.73 4.89 0.82
C GLN A 67 13.79 4.67 -0.27
N GLN A 68 14.06 3.42 -0.67
CA GLN A 68 15.00 3.12 -1.76
C GLN A 68 14.50 3.71 -3.10
N PHE A 69 13.25 3.45 -3.48
CA PHE A 69 12.68 3.95 -4.73
C PHE A 69 12.47 5.48 -4.76
N ASN A 70 12.24 6.13 -3.61
CA ASN A 70 12.15 7.59 -3.55
C ASN A 70 13.54 8.26 -3.39
N GLY A 71 14.56 7.53 -2.94
CA GLY A 71 15.95 8.00 -2.82
C GLY A 71 16.76 7.85 -4.11
N GLU A 72 16.41 6.89 -4.98
CA GLU A 72 17.10 6.61 -6.24
C GLU A 72 16.28 7.02 -7.48
N LEU A 73 16.01 8.31 -7.62
CA LEU A 73 15.78 8.89 -8.95
C LEU A 73 17.13 9.34 -9.53
N PRO A 74 17.58 8.82 -10.69
CA PRO A 74 18.68 9.45 -11.40
C PRO A 74 18.26 10.86 -11.79
N GLN A 75 19.03 11.87 -11.35
CA GLN A 75 18.85 13.26 -11.79
C GLN A 75 19.08 13.32 -13.31
N THR A 76 17.99 13.44 -14.05
CA THR A 76 17.99 13.49 -15.52
C THR A 76 17.79 14.94 -15.99
N ALA A 77 18.88 15.71 -15.96
CA ALA A 77 19.11 16.89 -16.79
C ALA A 77 20.61 17.25 -16.78
#